data_AF-A0A4Y3IMK2-F1
#
_entry.id   AF-A0A4Y3IMK2-F1
#
_cell.length_a   1.000
_cell.length_b   1.000
_cell.length_c   1.000
_cell.angle_alpha   90.00
_cell.angle_beta   90.00
_cell.angle_gamma   90.00
#
_symmetry.space_group_name_H-M   'P 1'
#
loop_
_entity.id
_entity.type
_entity.pdbx_description
1 polymer ?
#
loop_
_entity_poly.entity_id
_entity_poly.type
_entity_poly.pdbx_seq_one_letter_code
_entity_poly.pdbx_strand_id
1 'polypeptide(L)' 'MKVCPSCYSEMVSRSGIYVCPRNEIGDCRFNGYDKVGNGSEIKAMSLNKRQDSQSYQTSKP' A
#
# COMPACT_ATOMS: atom_id res chain seq x y z
N MET A 1 16.91 -4.05 13.58
CA MET A 1 15.47 -4.22 13.26
C MET A 1 14.97 -2.99 12.53
N LYS A 2 14.16 -3.14 11.49
CA LYS A 2 13.49 -2.03 10.78
C LYS A 2 12.01 -2.05 11.18
N VAL A 3 11.48 -0.89 11.53
CA VAL A 3 10.06 -0.70 11.88
C VAL A 3 9.36 0.11 10.80
N CYS A 4 8.09 -0.22 10.55
CA CYS A 4 7.28 0.51 9.57
C CYS A 4 7.09 1.95 10.05
N PRO A 5 7.37 2.98 9.23
CA PRO A 5 7.21 4.37 9.63
C PRO A 5 5.74 4.79 9.78
N SER A 6 4.79 4.00 9.25
CA SER A 6 3.36 4.32 9.29
C SER A 6 2.64 3.67 10.47
N CYS A 7 2.95 2.41 10.79
CA CYS A 7 2.23 1.66 11.84
C CYS A 7 3.15 1.13 12.95
N TYR A 8 4.44 1.44 12.91
CA TYR A 8 5.47 1.04 13.88
C TYR A 8 5.63 -0.47 14.10
N SER A 9 4.96 -1.30 13.30
CA SER A 9 5.12 -2.76 13.31
C SER A 9 6.48 -3.17 12.74
N GLU A 10 7.00 -4.29 13.22
CA GLU A 10 8.23 -4.88 12.71
C GLU A 10 8.09 -5.25 11.23
N MET A 11 9.10 -4.89 10.44
CA MET A 11 9.09 -5.11 8.99
C MET A 11 9.75 -6.43 8.63
N VAL A 12 9.26 -7.04 7.56
CA VAL A 12 9.83 -8.29 7.01
C VAL A 12 10.74 -7.98 5.82
N SER A 13 11.87 -8.67 5.73
CA SER A 13 12.78 -8.57 4.58
C SER A 13 12.36 -9.57 3.50
N ARG A 14 12.07 -9.08 2.29
CA ARG A 14 11.77 -9.89 1.10
C ARG A 14 12.68 -9.47 -0.03
N SER A 15 13.54 -10.37 -0.49
CA SER A 15 14.50 -10.11 -1.57
C SER A 15 15.38 -8.86 -1.35
N GLY A 16 15.75 -8.58 -0.09
CA GLY A 16 16.54 -7.40 0.28
C GLY A 16 15.75 -6.11 0.49
N ILE A 17 14.43 -6.13 0.30
CA ILE A 17 13.53 -4.99 0.52
C ILE A 17 12.75 -5.19 1.82
N TYR A 18 12.67 -4.16 2.66
CA TYR A 18 11.86 -4.19 3.87
C TYR A 18 10.42 -3.75 3.56
N VAL A 19 9.46 -4.65 3.79
CA VAL A 19 8.03 -4.41 3.55
C VAL A 19 7.23 -4.51 4.85
N CYS A 20 6.10 -3.80 4.92
CA CYS A 20 5.20 -3.87 6.08
C CYS A 20 4.25 -5.08 5.92
N PRO A 21 4.20 -6.04 6.86
CA PRO A 21 3.27 -7.16 6.77
C PRO A 21 1.80 -6.70 6.83
N ARG A 22 1.53 -5.58 7.50
CA ARG A 22 0.17 -5.00 7.56
C ARG A 22 -0.28 -4.39 6.23
N ASN A 23 0.63 -4.16 5.29
CA ASN A 23 0.27 -3.75 3.93
C ASN A 23 -0.42 -4.88 3.16
N GLU A 24 -0.01 -6.13 3.40
CA GLU A 24 -0.59 -7.30 2.70
C GLU A 24 -2.05 -7.54 3.08
N ILE A 25 -2.44 -7.20 4.31
CA ILE A 25 -3.82 -7.34 4.82
C ILE A 25 -4.64 -6.03 4.70
N GLY A 26 -4.06 -4.95 4.14
CA GLY A 26 -4.75 -3.67 3.96
C GLY A 26 -4.82 -2.75 5.20
N ASP A 27 -4.24 -3.16 6.33
CA ASP A 27 -4.18 -2.38 7.58
C ASP A 27 -3.12 -1.26 7.58
N CYS A 28 -2.22 -1.28 6.61
CA CYS A 28 -1.17 -0.27 6.44
C CYS A 28 -1.01 0.06 4.96
N ARG A 29 -0.65 1.31 4.66
CA ARG A 29 -0.42 1.78 3.28
C ARG A 29 1.04 1.74 2.85
N PHE A 30 1.94 1.30 3.74
CA PHE A 30 3.38 1.30 3.48
C PHE A 30 3.79 0.04 2.71
N ASN A 31 4.08 0.15 1.41
CA ASN A 31 4.43 -0.99 0.56
C ASN A 31 5.95 -1.32 0.56
N GLY A 32 6.83 -0.40 0.97
CA GLY A 32 8.29 -0.60 1.00
C GLY A 32 9.03 -0.50 -0.34
N TYR A 33 8.31 -0.47 -1.47
CA TYR A 33 8.86 -0.38 -2.83
C TYR A 33 9.17 1.07 -3.23
N ASP A 34 8.48 2.05 -2.64
CA ASP A 34 8.67 3.49 -2.93
C ASP A 34 10.11 3.99 -2.61
N LYS A 35 10.91 3.23 -1.86
CA LYS A 35 12.30 3.61 -1.54
C LYS A 35 13.34 3.15 -2.56
N VAL A 36 12.97 2.31 -3.54
CA VAL A 36 13.86 1.94 -4.67
C VAL A 36 13.72 3.00 -5.76
N GLY A 37 13.96 4.27 -5.39
CA GLY A 37 13.68 5.44 -6.23
C GLY A 37 14.82 6.44 -6.28
N ASN A 38 16.06 6.03 -5.99
CA ASN A 38 17.23 6.87 -6.25
C ASN A 38 17.95 6.35 -7.49
N GLY A 39 17.53 6.84 -8.67
CA GLY A 39 18.31 6.67 -9.90
C GLY A 39 17.60 6.96 -11.22
N SER A 40 16.28 6.84 -11.34
CA SER A 40 15.57 7.19 -12.58
C SER A 40 14.08 7.41 -12.32
N GLU A 41 13.61 8.57 -12.73
CA GLU A 41 12.23 9.05 -12.67
C GLU A 41 11.22 8.04 -13.25
N ILE A 42 10.58 7.23 -12.40
CA ILE A 42 9.33 6.55 -12.76
C ILE A 42 8.27 7.05 -11.79
N LYS A 43 7.46 7.98 -12.32
CA LYS A 43 6.22 8.46 -11.74
C LYS A 43 5.43 7.25 -11.23
N ALA A 44 5.19 7.21 -9.92
CA ALA A 44 4.17 6.37 -9.32
C ALA A 44 2.84 6.77 -9.99
N MET A 45 2.48 6.04 -11.03
CA MET A 45 1.15 6.15 -11.63
C MET A 45 0.18 5.75 -10.54
N SER A 46 -0.54 6.76 -10.06
CA SER A 46 -1.67 6.70 -9.15
C SER A 46 -2.37 5.36 -9.26
N LEU A 47 -2.19 4.48 -8.27
CA LEU A 47 -3.11 3.39 -8.04
C LEU A 47 -4.48 4.04 -7.86
N ASN A 48 -5.28 3.98 -8.93
CA ASN A 48 -6.65 4.43 -8.97
C ASN A 48 -7.32 3.95 -7.69
N LYS A 49 -7.68 4.90 -6.82
CA LYS A 49 -8.74 4.69 -5.85
C LYS A 49 -9.91 4.16 -6.66
N ARG A 50 -10.20 2.86 -6.56
CA ARG A 50 -11.56 2.38 -6.76
C ARG A 50 -12.36 2.92 -5.57
N GLN A 51 -12.70 4.21 -5.65
CA GLN A 51 -13.93 4.71 -5.09
C GLN A 51 -15.03 4.05 -5.91
N ASP A 52 -15.38 2.81 -5.57
CA ASP A 52 -16.69 2.31 -5.94
C ASP A 52 -17.68 2.90 -4.94
N SER A 53 -17.97 4.18 -5.16
CA SER A 53 -19.24 4.77 -4.80
C SER A 53 -20.27 4.26 -5.81
N GLN A 54 -20.78 3.04 -5.62
CA GLN A 54 -22.09 2.66 -6.16
C GLN A 54 -23.12 2.76 -5.04
N SER A 55 -23.44 4.01 -4.72
CA SER A 55 -24.78 4.36 -4.27
C SER A 55 -25.74 4.21 -5.47
N TYR A 56 -27.02 3.94 -5.16
CA TYR A 56 -28.23 3.95 -5.99
C TYR A 56 -28.58 2.69 -6.80
N GLN A 57 -29.58 1.93 -6.30
CA GLN A 57 -30.87 1.61 -6.97
C GLN A 57 -31.66 0.61 -6.08
N THR A 58 -32.60 1.07 -5.24
CA THR A 58 -34.06 0.96 -5.44
C THR A 58 -34.55 -0.29 -6.21
N SER A 59 -35.23 -1.21 -5.52
CA SER A 59 -36.62 -1.68 -5.76
C SER A 59 -36.85 -3.14 -5.30
N LYS A 60 -37.88 -3.29 -4.46
CA LYS A 60 -38.73 -4.43 -4.05
C LYS A 60 -38.74 -5.73 -4.89
N PRO A 61 -39.15 -6.84 -4.25
CA PRO A 61 -40.55 -7.29 -4.38
C PRO A 61 -41.43 -7.01 -3.14
#